data_AF-A0A0H5QFQ9-F1
#
_entry.id   AF-A0A0H5QFQ9-F1
#
_cell.length_a   1.000
_cell.length_b   1.000
_cell.length_c   1.000
_cell.angle_alpha   90.00
_cell.angle_beta   90.00
_cell.angle_gamma   90.00
#
_symmetry.space_group_name_H-M   'P 1'
#
loop_
_entity.id
_entity.type
_entity.pdbx_description
1 polymer ?
#
loop_
_entity_poly.entity_id
_entity_poly.type
_entity_poly.pdbx_seq_one_letter_code
_entity_poly.pdbx_strand_id
1 'polypeptide(L)'
;MGYLKEHSQDEGIAGHVTRDEKGKWTIDKTALETLREIRMKSKRVIVAKTSDKAMNETIRGMELKIRDLNAQIRKLEIVKEQAEMLRDTVADITRECPDLDRALKKALLVAVKYYDTNTKEKSIRATIRKEDRAKAKAEKKRKEFEARQTSLFPEV
;
A
#
# COMPACT_ATOMS: atom_id res chain seq x y z
N MET A 1 11.49 2.44 59.07
CA MET A 1 10.09 2.73 59.47
C MET A 1 9.42 3.39 58.27
N GLY A 2 8.80 2.57 57.43
CA GLY A 2 8.24 2.99 56.15
C GLY A 2 6.81 3.49 56.32
N TYR A 3 6.55 4.71 55.84
CA TYR A 3 5.20 5.25 55.71
C TYR A 3 4.78 5.15 54.25
N LEU A 4 3.98 4.14 53.91
CA LEU A 4 3.21 4.12 52.66
C LEU A 4 2.11 5.19 52.79
N LYS A 5 2.19 6.20 51.91
CA LYS A 5 1.24 7.31 51.85
C LYS A 5 -0.12 6.83 51.40
N GLU A 6 -1.13 7.38 52.08
CA GLU A 6 -2.56 7.33 51.85
C GLU A 6 -2.95 6.96 50.41
N HIS A 7 -3.60 5.80 50.27
CA HIS A 7 -4.34 5.46 49.07
C HIS A 7 -5.54 6.41 48.99
N SER A 8 -5.44 7.39 48.10
CA SER A 8 -6.59 8.13 47.59
C SER A 8 -7.67 7.13 47.17
N GLN A 9 -8.87 7.24 47.76
CA GLN A 9 -10.07 6.47 47.38
C GLN A 9 -10.64 6.92 46.02
N ASP A 10 -9.78 7.29 45.08
CA ASP A 10 -10.17 7.68 43.74
C ASP A 10 -10.14 6.42 42.86
N GLU A 11 -11.32 5.93 42.49
CA GLU A 11 -11.50 4.81 41.54
C GLU A 11 -11.02 5.15 40.11
N GLY A 12 -10.53 6.39 39.90
CA GLY A 12 -9.93 6.86 38.66
C GLY A 12 -8.48 6.41 38.43
N ILE A 13 -7.94 6.84 37.28
CA ILE A 13 -6.57 6.54 36.82
C ILE A 13 -5.50 6.96 37.85
N ALA A 14 -5.78 7.97 38.68
CA ALA A 14 -4.85 8.53 39.64
C ALA A 14 -4.51 7.58 40.81
N GLY A 15 -5.42 6.68 41.22
CA GLY A 15 -5.19 5.70 42.28
C GLY A 15 -4.20 4.59 41.93
N HIS A 16 -3.78 4.56 40.67
CA HIS A 16 -3.07 3.46 40.03
C HIS A 16 -1.66 3.81 39.52
N VAL A 17 -1.21 5.05 39.78
CA VAL A 17 0.11 5.54 39.38
C VAL A 17 0.88 5.96 40.63
N THR A 18 2.05 5.37 40.83
CA THR A 18 2.96 5.70 41.91
C THR A 18 4.17 6.45 41.37
N ARG A 19 4.84 7.26 42.19
CA ARG A 19 6.16 7.80 41.84
C ARG A 19 7.25 6.91 42.42
N ASP A 20 8.22 6.55 41.60
CA ASP A 20 9.43 5.89 42.06
C ASP A 20 10.31 6.87 42.86
N GLU A 21 11.32 6.35 43.54
CA GLU A 21 12.27 7.12 44.36
C GLU A 21 13.05 8.18 43.55
N LYS A 22 13.03 8.07 42.22
CA LYS A 22 13.66 9.01 41.27
C LYS A 22 12.66 10.02 40.71
N GLY A 23 11.42 10.04 41.22
CA GLY A 23 10.36 10.97 40.83
C GLY A 23 9.67 10.64 39.50
N LYS A 24 9.95 9.48 38.89
CA LYS A 24 9.27 9.02 37.67
C LYS A 24 7.97 8.32 38.03
N TRP A 25 6.96 8.55 37.21
CA TRP A 25 5.65 7.90 37.36
C TRP A 25 5.70 6.46 36.84
N THR A 26 5.35 5.51 37.69
CA THR A 26 5.23 4.08 37.41
C THR A 26 3.77 3.66 37.57
N ILE A 27 3.27 2.86 36.62
CA ILE A 27 1.88 2.41 36.59
C ILE A 27 1.84 0.95 36.99
N ASP A 28 0.90 0.58 37.88
CA ASP A 28 0.70 -0.82 38.27
C ASP A 28 0.19 -1.67 37.09
N LYS A 29 0.55 -2.95 37.04
CA LYS A 29 0.11 -3.86 35.96
C LYS A 29 -1.39 -4.07 35.95
N THR A 30 -2.02 -4.13 37.11
CA THR A 30 -3.49 -4.21 37.28
C THR A 30 -4.18 -2.98 36.70
N ALA A 31 -3.56 -1.81 36.86
CA ALA A 31 -4.05 -0.57 36.30
C ALA A 31 -3.96 -0.49 34.78
N LEU A 32 -3.01 -1.18 34.14
CA LEU A 32 -2.92 -1.21 32.68
C LEU A 32 -4.15 -1.86 32.05
N GLU A 33 -4.73 -2.89 32.70
CA GLU A 33 -5.97 -3.53 32.24
C GLU A 33 -7.18 -2.61 32.42
N THR A 34 -7.30 -1.98 33.59
CA THR A 34 -8.35 -0.99 33.85
C THR A 34 -8.23 0.22 32.91
N LEU A 35 -7.01 0.67 32.59
CA LEU A 35 -6.75 1.73 31.62
C LEU A 35 -7.11 1.32 30.18
N ARG A 36 -6.90 0.05 29.82
CA ARG A 36 -7.37 -0.48 28.53
C ARG A 36 -8.88 -0.51 28.46
N GLU A 37 -9.56 -0.94 29.53
CA GLU A 37 -11.01 -0.91 29.61
C GLU A 37 -11.58 0.51 29.58
N ILE A 38 -11.00 1.44 30.34
CA ILE A 38 -11.38 2.85 30.31
C ILE A 38 -11.10 3.42 28.92
N ARG A 39 -9.98 3.10 28.27
CA ARG A 39 -9.73 3.51 26.87
C ARG A 39 -10.77 2.96 25.90
N MET A 40 -11.26 1.74 26.12
CA MET A 40 -12.31 1.14 25.32
C MET A 40 -13.68 1.79 25.58
N LYS A 41 -14.00 2.14 26.84
CA LYS A 41 -15.25 2.77 27.27
C LYS A 41 -15.27 4.29 26.96
N SER A 42 -14.14 4.96 27.07
CA SER A 42 -13.90 6.40 26.84
C SER A 42 -13.58 6.73 25.37
N LYS A 43 -14.02 5.90 24.41
CA LYS A 43 -13.93 6.14 22.95
C LYS A 43 -14.76 7.34 22.46
N ARG A 44 -14.76 8.45 23.20
CA ARG A 44 -15.02 9.80 22.69
C ARG A 44 -13.74 10.55 22.29
N VAL A 45 -12.55 9.93 22.42
CA VAL A 45 -11.31 10.46 21.80
C VAL A 45 -11.14 9.85 20.39
N ILE A 46 -11.77 10.52 19.43
CA ILE A 46 -11.40 10.67 18.01
C ILE A 46 -10.86 9.39 17.34
N VAL A 47 -11.68 8.35 17.30
CA VAL A 47 -11.77 7.59 16.05
C VAL A 47 -12.56 8.52 15.14
N ALA A 48 -11.96 9.06 14.08
CA ALA A 48 -12.73 9.68 13.02
C ALA A 48 -13.85 8.69 12.70
N LYS A 49 -15.10 9.03 13.00
CA LYS A 49 -16.25 8.20 12.67
C LYS A 49 -16.35 8.20 11.14
N THR A 50 -15.51 7.41 10.47
CA THR A 50 -15.88 6.85 9.19
C THR A 50 -17.12 6.05 9.51
N SER A 51 -18.29 6.54 9.09
CA SER A 51 -19.54 5.79 9.23
C SER A 51 -19.30 4.36 8.76
N ASP A 52 -20.05 3.38 9.28
CA ASP A 52 -19.93 1.99 8.78
C ASP A 52 -20.03 1.94 7.24
N LYS A 53 -20.79 2.89 6.66
CA LYS A 53 -20.83 3.15 5.23
C LYS A 53 -19.48 3.56 4.63
N ALA A 54 -18.77 4.55 5.19
CA ALA A 54 -17.44 4.95 4.73
C ALA A 54 -16.37 3.85 4.93
N MET A 55 -16.49 3.06 6.00
CA MET A 55 -15.62 1.90 6.22
C MET A 55 -15.89 0.81 5.17
N ASN A 56 -17.16 0.48 4.92
CA ASN A 56 -17.56 -0.50 3.91
C ASN A 56 -17.21 -0.03 2.47
N GLU A 57 -17.33 1.26 2.17
CA GLU A 57 -16.87 1.85 0.91
C GLU A 57 -15.35 1.75 0.76
N THR A 58 -14.60 1.96 1.84
CA THR A 58 -13.14 1.78 1.85
C THR A 58 -12.75 0.32 1.62
N ILE A 59 -13.40 -0.62 2.31
CA ILE A 59 -13.18 -2.07 2.13
C ILE A 59 -13.49 -2.47 0.68
N ARG A 60 -14.63 -2.05 0.14
CA ARG A 60 -15.02 -2.30 -1.25
C ARG A 60 -14.00 -1.73 -2.24
N GLY A 61 -13.47 -0.54 -1.97
CA GLY A 61 -12.40 0.07 -2.75
C GLY A 61 -11.10 -0.73 -2.71
N MET A 62 -10.74 -1.26 -1.53
CA MET A 62 -9.57 -2.13 -1.37
C MET A 62 -9.75 -3.47 -2.10
N GLU A 63 -10.93 -4.10 -2.01
CA GLU A 63 -11.25 -5.34 -2.73
C GLU A 63 -11.15 -5.18 -4.25
N LEU A 64 -11.68 -4.07 -4.78
CA LEU A 64 -11.55 -3.72 -6.20
C LEU A 64 -10.07 -3.59 -6.60
N LYS A 65 -9.28 -2.89 -5.78
CA LYS A 65 -7.85 -2.72 -6.04
C LYS A 65 -7.08 -4.04 -5.98
N ILE A 66 -7.42 -4.94 -5.05
CA ILE A 66 -6.86 -6.29 -4.98
C ILE A 66 -7.20 -7.08 -6.24
N ARG A 67 -8.45 -7.01 -6.71
CA ARG A 67 -8.87 -7.67 -7.96
C ARG A 67 -8.09 -7.16 -9.17
N ASP A 68 -7.95 -5.84 -9.29
CA ASP A 68 -7.21 -5.22 -10.38
C ASP A 68 -5.72 -5.59 -10.36
N LEU A 69 -5.10 -5.59 -9.16
CA LEU A 69 -3.72 -6.04 -8.97
C LEU A 69 -3.55 -7.52 -9.34
N ASN A 70 -4.48 -8.39 -8.94
CA ASN A 70 -4.45 -9.81 -9.30
C ASN A 70 -4.59 -10.01 -10.82
N ALA A 71 -5.45 -9.22 -11.50
CA ALA A 71 -5.56 -9.26 -12.95
C ALA A 71 -4.28 -8.79 -13.65
N GLN A 72 -3.59 -7.79 -13.09
CA GLN A 72 -2.29 -7.33 -13.59
C GLN A 72 -1.20 -8.39 -13.39
N ILE A 73 -1.18 -9.07 -12.24
CA ILE A 73 -0.26 -10.18 -11.97
C ILE A 73 -0.42 -11.28 -13.01
N ARG A 74 -1.66 -11.74 -13.27
CA ARG A 74 -1.93 -12.75 -14.30
C ARG A 74 -1.44 -12.35 -15.68
N LYS A 75 -1.63 -11.08 -16.07
CA LYS A 75 -1.11 -10.56 -17.35
C LYS A 75 0.42 -10.60 -17.40
N LEU A 76 1.08 -10.23 -16.30
CA LEU A 76 2.54 -10.27 -16.21
C LEU A 76 3.09 -11.70 -16.25
N GLU A 77 2.39 -12.67 -15.65
CA GLU A 77 2.73 -14.09 -15.74
C GLU A 77 2.67 -14.60 -17.19
N ILE A 78 1.59 -14.29 -17.92
CA ILE A 78 1.47 -14.64 -19.34
C ILE A 78 2.62 -14.02 -20.16
N VAL A 79 2.93 -12.75 -19.93
CA VAL A 79 4.04 -12.08 -20.63
C VAL A 79 5.39 -12.72 -20.31
N LYS A 80 5.57 -13.21 -19.09
CA LYS A 80 6.78 -13.94 -18.69
C LYS A 80 6.89 -15.27 -19.42
N GLU A 81 5.81 -16.06 -19.46
CA GLU A 81 5.76 -17.32 -20.22
C GLU A 81 6.04 -17.10 -21.71
N GLN A 82 5.45 -16.06 -22.31
CA GLN A 82 5.71 -15.69 -23.70
C GLN A 82 7.17 -15.31 -23.96
N ALA A 83 7.81 -14.60 -23.03
CA ALA A 83 9.21 -14.25 -23.13
C ALA A 83 10.12 -15.48 -23.04
N GLU A 84 9.80 -16.44 -22.17
CA GLU A 84 10.51 -17.72 -22.05
C GLU A 84 10.37 -18.53 -23.35
N MET A 85 9.15 -18.71 -23.87
CA MET A 85 8.92 -19.39 -25.16
C MET A 85 9.66 -18.73 -26.32
N LEU A 86 9.67 -17.39 -26.40
CA LEU A 86 10.40 -16.66 -27.42
C LEU A 86 11.90 -16.94 -27.33
N ARG A 87 12.45 -16.97 -26.11
CA ARG A 87 13.86 -17.23 -25.86
C ARG A 87 14.27 -18.63 -26.31
N ASP A 88 13.47 -19.63 -25.97
CA ASP A 88 13.72 -21.03 -26.34
C ASP A 88 13.61 -21.21 -27.86
N THR A 89 12.57 -20.66 -28.47
CA THR A 89 12.36 -20.71 -29.93
C THR A 89 13.53 -20.07 -30.69
N VAL A 90 14.02 -18.91 -30.23
CA VAL A 90 15.17 -18.26 -30.88
C VAL A 90 16.45 -19.07 -30.68
N ALA A 91 16.64 -19.68 -29.50
CA ALA A 91 17.77 -20.56 -29.26
C ALA A 91 17.77 -21.76 -30.21
N ASP A 92 16.62 -22.44 -30.37
CA ASP A 92 16.46 -23.56 -31.28
C ASP A 92 16.70 -23.16 -32.74
N ILE A 93 16.09 -22.06 -33.22
CA ILE A 93 16.31 -21.55 -34.58
C ILE A 93 17.80 -21.25 -34.82
N THR A 94 18.48 -20.62 -33.87
CA THR A 94 19.90 -20.28 -34.04
C THR A 94 20.83 -21.51 -34.01
N ARG A 95 20.38 -22.63 -33.43
CA ARG A 95 21.09 -23.91 -33.42
C ARG A 95 20.82 -24.72 -34.69
N GLU A 96 19.57 -24.78 -35.12
CA GLU A 96 19.09 -25.62 -36.24
C GLU A 96 19.32 -24.97 -37.61
N CYS A 97 19.44 -23.64 -37.65
CA CYS A 97 19.76 -22.89 -38.86
C CYS A 97 21.08 -22.13 -38.68
N PRO A 98 22.24 -22.80 -38.76
CA PRO A 98 23.54 -22.16 -38.61
C PRO A 98 23.82 -21.12 -39.72
N ASP A 99 23.26 -21.35 -40.92
CA ASP A 99 23.38 -20.47 -42.09
C ASP A 99 22.32 -19.36 -42.14
N LEU A 100 21.56 -19.16 -41.04
CA LEU A 100 20.60 -18.07 -40.94
C LEU A 100 21.30 -16.73 -41.21
N ASP A 101 20.70 -15.93 -42.10
CA ASP A 101 21.22 -14.63 -42.45
C ASP A 101 21.59 -13.80 -41.20
N ARG A 102 22.75 -13.15 -41.26
CA ARG A 102 23.34 -12.48 -40.11
C ARG A 102 22.47 -11.32 -39.62
N ALA A 103 21.76 -10.63 -40.51
CA ALA A 103 20.86 -9.54 -40.13
C ALA A 103 19.60 -10.10 -39.44
N LEU A 104 19.02 -11.18 -39.96
CA LEU A 104 17.90 -11.90 -39.33
C LEU A 104 18.27 -12.44 -37.94
N LYS A 105 19.44 -13.08 -37.80
CA LYS A 105 19.96 -13.56 -36.51
C LYS A 105 20.11 -12.43 -35.50
N LYS A 106 20.63 -11.28 -35.93
CA LYS A 106 20.76 -10.09 -35.08
C LYS A 106 19.40 -9.54 -34.67
N ALA A 107 18.42 -9.50 -35.56
CA ALA A 107 17.06 -9.03 -35.26
C ALA A 107 16.37 -9.92 -34.21
N LEU A 108 16.48 -11.24 -34.32
CA LEU A 108 15.94 -12.19 -33.34
C LEU A 108 16.56 -12.00 -31.95
N LEU A 109 17.89 -11.87 -31.87
CA LEU A 109 18.58 -11.63 -30.61
C LEU A 109 18.21 -10.29 -29.98
N VAL A 110 17.98 -9.25 -30.79
CA VAL A 110 17.49 -7.95 -30.31
C VAL A 110 16.08 -8.06 -29.76
N ALA A 111 15.20 -8.82 -30.41
CA ALA A 111 13.83 -9.06 -29.94
C ALA A 111 13.84 -9.77 -28.57
N VAL A 112 14.62 -10.84 -28.42
CA VAL A 112 14.80 -11.53 -27.12
C VAL A 112 15.31 -10.57 -26.05
N LYS A 113 16.35 -9.78 -26.37
CA LYS A 113 16.92 -8.81 -25.43
C LYS A 113 15.92 -7.72 -25.02
N TYR A 114 15.07 -7.27 -25.95
CA TYR A 114 14.02 -6.31 -25.66
C TYR A 114 13.00 -6.87 -24.68
N TYR A 115 12.53 -8.10 -24.90
CA TYR A 115 11.62 -8.78 -23.98
C TYR A 115 12.27 -8.99 -22.61
N ASP A 116 13.49 -9.55 -22.54
CA ASP A 116 14.25 -9.72 -21.28
C ASP A 116 14.42 -8.42 -20.50
N THR A 117 14.61 -7.30 -21.20
CA THR A 117 14.79 -6.00 -20.55
C THR A 117 13.47 -5.46 -20.00
N ASN A 118 12.37 -5.70 -20.70
CA ASN A 118 11.05 -5.17 -20.33
C ASN A 118 10.27 -6.07 -19.36
N THR A 119 10.58 -7.36 -19.29
CA THR A 119 10.02 -8.29 -18.29
C THR A 119 10.80 -8.29 -16.97
N LYS A 120 11.98 -7.64 -16.93
CA LYS A 120 12.70 -7.43 -15.66
C LYS A 120 11.90 -6.56 -14.71
N GLU A 121 11.89 -6.99 -13.45
CA GLU A 121 11.15 -6.34 -12.36
C GLU A 121 11.45 -4.84 -12.24
N LYS A 122 12.71 -4.42 -12.45
CA LYS A 122 13.11 -3.00 -12.43
C LYS A 122 12.39 -2.18 -13.50
N SER A 123 12.26 -2.71 -14.72
CA SER A 123 11.60 -2.03 -15.84
C SER A 123 10.10 -1.97 -15.63
N ILE A 124 9.49 -3.07 -15.19
CA ILE A 124 8.07 -3.13 -14.83
C ILE A 124 7.75 -2.09 -13.75
N ARG A 125 8.51 -2.05 -12.65
CA ARG A 125 8.34 -1.06 -11.57
C ARG A 125 8.50 0.39 -12.07
N ALA A 126 9.43 0.64 -13.00
CA ALA A 126 9.61 1.97 -13.57
C ALA A 126 8.40 2.41 -14.42
N THR A 127 7.86 1.50 -15.22
CA THR A 127 6.65 1.74 -16.03
C THR A 127 5.43 2.00 -15.15
N ILE A 128 5.17 1.16 -14.14
CA ILE A 128 4.07 1.35 -13.19
C ILE A 128 4.15 2.72 -12.51
N ARG A 129 5.33 3.10 -12.01
CA ARG A 129 5.54 4.44 -11.40
C ARG A 129 5.24 5.58 -12.37
N LYS A 130 5.58 5.42 -13.65
CA LYS A 130 5.30 6.43 -14.68
C LYS A 130 3.79 6.55 -14.94
N GLU A 131 3.09 5.41 -15.04
CA GLU A 131 1.64 5.37 -15.21
C GLU A 131 0.90 5.93 -13.99
N ASP A 132 1.29 5.57 -12.77
CA ASP A 132 0.70 6.10 -11.54
C ASP A 132 0.85 7.62 -11.45
N ARG A 133 2.03 8.14 -11.81
CA ARG A 133 2.26 9.60 -11.89
C ARG A 133 1.37 10.25 -12.95
N ALA A 134 1.16 9.59 -14.10
CA ALA A 134 0.30 10.10 -15.15
C ALA A 134 -1.18 10.12 -14.70
N LYS A 135 -1.66 9.04 -14.07
CA LYS A 135 -3.01 8.95 -13.50
C LYS A 135 -3.24 10.01 -12.41
N ALA A 136 -2.30 10.15 -11.48
CA ALA A 136 -2.37 11.17 -10.43
C ALA A 136 -2.40 12.60 -11.00
N LYS A 137 -1.61 12.89 -12.04
CA LYS A 137 -1.66 14.18 -12.74
C LYS A 137 -2.99 14.40 -13.44
N ALA A 138 -3.55 13.39 -14.10
CA ALA A 138 -4.84 13.47 -14.77
C ALA A 138 -5.98 13.71 -13.77
N GLU A 139 -5.97 12.99 -12.64
CA GLU A 139 -6.96 13.15 -11.58
C GLU A 139 -6.87 14.54 -10.92
N LYS A 140 -5.67 15.05 -10.68
CA LYS A 140 -5.46 16.41 -10.16
C LYS A 140 -6.05 17.46 -11.11
N LYS A 141 -5.76 17.37 -12.41
CA LYS A 141 -6.32 18.28 -13.42
C LYS A 141 -7.85 18.21 -13.49
N ARG A 142 -8.41 17.00 -13.35
CA ARG A 142 -9.86 16.80 -13.33
C ARG A 142 -10.50 17.47 -12.11
N LYS A 143 -9.93 17.28 -10.91
CA LYS A 143 -10.41 17.94 -9.68
C LYS A 143 -10.30 19.47 -9.75
N GLU A 144 -9.21 19.99 -10.31
CA GLU A 144 -9.03 21.43 -10.54
C GLU A 144 -10.06 22.00 -11.53
N PHE A 145 -10.41 21.24 -12.57
CA PHE A 145 -11.45 21.62 -13.52
C PHE A 145 -12.85 21.60 -12.89
N GLU A 146 -13.20 20.53 -12.18
CA GLU A 146 -14.48 20.40 -11.47
C GLU A 146 -14.65 21.51 -10.42
N ALA A 147 -13.61 21.83 -9.65
CA ALA A 147 -13.64 22.92 -8.67
C ALA A 147 -13.81 24.31 -9.29
N ARG A 148 -13.26 24.54 -10.49
CA ARG A 148 -13.47 25.79 -11.23
C ARG A 148 -14.90 25.91 -11.76
N GLN A 149 -15.51 24.81 -12.18
CA GLN A 149 -16.91 24.80 -12.64
C GLN A 149 -17.90 25.06 -11.49
N THR A 150 -17.69 24.47 -10.31
CA THR A 150 -18.55 24.71 -9.15
C THR A 150 -18.36 26.11 -8.55
N SER A 151 -17.17 26.72 -8.69
CA SER A 151 -16.95 28.11 -8.25
C SER A 151 -17.67 29.19 -9.08
N LEU A 152 -18.19 28.84 -10.26
CA LEU A 152 -18.93 29.75 -11.15
C LEU A 152 -20.42 29.86 -10.81
N PHE A 153 -20.93 28.99 -9.93
CA PHE A 153 -22.31 29.02 -9.46
C PHE A 153 -22.29 28.99 -7.92
N PRO A 154 -22.24 30.16 -7.24
CA PRO A 154 -22.48 30.19 -5.81
C PRO A 154 -23.87 29.60 -5.54
N GLU A 155 -23.93 28.65 -4.61
CA GLU A 155 -25.18 28.06 -4.12
C GLU A 155 -26.13 29.21 -3.72
N VAL A 156 -27.29 29.27 -4.39
CA VAL A 156 -28.41 30.18 -4.06
C VAL A 156 -29.26 29.54 -2.98
#